data_AF-A0A2R6NX59-F1
#
_entry.id   AF-A0A2R6NX59-F1
#
_cell.length_a   1.000
_cell.length_b   1.000
_cell.length_c   1.000
_cell.angle_alpha   90.00
_cell.angle_beta   90.00
_cell.angle_gamma   90.00
#
_symmetry.space_group_name_H-M   'P 1'
#
loop_
_entity.id
_entity.type
_entity.pdbx_description
1 polymer ?
#
loop_
_entity_poly.entity_id
_entity_poly.type
_entity_poly.pdbx_seq_one_letter_code
_entity_poly.pdbx_strand_id
1 'polypeptide(L)'
;MNPYLTVTARYIDGSVEHPDSWKLHSKVIGYTIIHGDHSGANIAAVILKVLDCYGPGEKRRGQCFEHIVHLAGKAFIEALGALKDDDKDEDEEWLDPLDLDEEEEVDEPVDFDPADLLGKVLALINQVNKAAVNKFTLLAYDSPKVLNLWKKNYSDYVICRPEWEVLDLIHEVLEEVHEAHQSFSPEPFPTVWCTIPTLECLQRQWEIMADTPKFAPVHTAIKAGLAKLQKWYLAIGQTDIYYICLGMSCGFIY
;
A
#
# COMPACT_ATOMS: atom_id res chain seq x y z
N MET A 1 -13.51 11.84 -14.01
CA MET A 1 -14.09 12.04 -12.66
C MET A 1 -13.40 13.25 -12.07
N ASN A 2 -14.09 14.17 -11.39
CA ASN A 2 -13.39 15.31 -10.77
C ASN A 2 -12.67 14.81 -9.50
N PRO A 3 -11.37 15.09 -9.35
CA PRO A 3 -10.61 14.74 -8.14
C PRO A 3 -11.08 15.58 -6.94
N TYR A 4 -11.28 14.94 -5.79
CA TYR A 4 -11.63 15.61 -4.54
C TYR A 4 -10.55 15.39 -3.50
N LEU A 5 -10.28 16.40 -2.70
CA LEU A 5 -9.39 16.37 -1.56
C LEU A 5 -10.16 16.71 -0.29
N THR A 6 -10.04 15.83 0.71
CA THR A 6 -10.54 16.07 2.06
C THR A 6 -9.35 16.28 2.99
N VAL A 7 -9.41 17.31 3.83
CA VAL A 7 -8.44 17.56 4.89
C VAL A 7 -9.12 17.37 6.22
N THR A 8 -8.62 16.43 7.03
CA THR A 8 -9.14 16.11 8.36
C THR A 8 -8.11 16.48 9.41
N ALA A 9 -8.49 17.36 10.33
CA ALA A 9 -7.69 17.64 11.51
C ALA A 9 -7.96 16.58 12.58
N ARG A 10 -6.88 16.03 13.14
CA ARG A 10 -6.92 15.19 14.34
C ARG A 10 -6.17 15.86 15.47
N TYR A 11 -6.80 16.00 16.62
CA TYR A 11 -6.22 16.66 17.79
C TYR A 11 -6.75 16.06 19.09
N ILE A 12 -5.96 16.16 20.15
CA ILE A 12 -6.34 15.70 21.49
C ILE A 12 -6.85 16.90 22.28
N ASP A 13 -8.02 16.75 22.89
CA ASP A 13 -8.54 17.66 23.90
C ASP A 13 -8.40 16.98 25.26
N GLY A 14 -7.74 17.64 26.21
CA GLY A 14 -7.42 17.07 27.52
C GLY A 14 -7.25 18.17 28.56
N SER A 15 -7.58 17.86 29.81
CA SER A 15 -7.44 18.80 30.94
C SER A 15 -6.09 18.63 31.64
N VAL A 16 -5.42 19.73 31.97
CA VAL A 16 -4.22 19.73 32.80
C VAL A 16 -4.51 19.21 34.21
N GLU A 17 -5.73 19.38 34.70
CA GLU A 17 -6.17 18.91 36.02
C GLU A 17 -6.45 17.39 36.04
N HIS A 18 -6.77 16.82 34.88
CA HIS A 18 -7.11 15.41 34.69
C HIS A 18 -6.41 14.86 33.45
N PRO A 19 -5.09 14.61 33.51
CA PRO A 19 -4.28 14.23 32.35
C PRO A 19 -4.71 12.92 31.68
N ASP A 20 -5.34 12.02 32.44
CA ASP A 20 -5.91 10.76 31.91
C ASP A 20 -7.28 10.96 31.24
N SER A 21 -7.88 12.14 31.41
CA SER A 21 -9.14 12.53 30.77
C SER A 21 -8.82 13.27 29.47
N TRP A 22 -8.45 12.51 28.45
CA TRP A 22 -8.25 13.02 27.10
C TRP A 22 -9.20 12.37 26.11
N LYS A 23 -9.53 13.10 25.04
CA LYS A 23 -10.33 12.61 23.93
C LYS A 23 -9.65 12.96 22.61
N LEU A 24 -9.54 11.98 21.72
CA LEU A 24 -9.12 12.21 20.34
C LEU A 24 -10.32 12.71 19.53
N HIS A 25 -10.13 13.84 18.86
CA HIS A 25 -11.10 14.43 17.95
C HIS A 25 -10.67 14.24 16.50
N SER A 26 -11.63 13.92 15.64
CA SER A 26 -11.48 13.84 14.19
C SER A 26 -12.48 14.83 13.58
N LYS A 27 -12.00 15.81 12.82
CA LYS A 27 -12.84 16.85 12.22
C LYS A 27 -12.40 17.17 10.81
N VAL A 28 -13.32 17.03 9.84
CA VAL A 28 -13.09 17.52 8.49
C VAL A 28 -13.02 19.06 8.52
N ILE A 29 -11.89 19.60 8.09
CA ILE A 29 -11.61 21.05 8.05
C ILE A 29 -11.59 21.60 6.62
N GLY A 30 -11.55 20.73 5.61
CA GLY A 30 -11.67 21.12 4.22
C GLY A 30 -12.18 19.97 3.35
N TYR A 31 -13.01 20.33 2.38
CA TYR A 31 -13.44 19.45 1.29
C TYR A 31 -13.44 20.29 0.02
N THR A 32 -12.53 20.00 -0.90
CA THR A 32 -12.31 20.83 -2.09
C THR A 32 -12.07 19.98 -3.32
N ILE A 33 -12.46 20.50 -4.48
CA ILE A 33 -12.10 19.93 -5.77
C ILE A 33 -10.63 20.30 -6.04
N ILE A 34 -9.86 19.35 -6.57
CA ILE A 34 -8.52 19.65 -7.09
C ILE A 34 -8.70 20.21 -8.50
N HIS A 35 -8.23 21.44 -8.72
CA HIS A 35 -8.20 22.06 -10.03
C HIS A 35 -6.79 21.95 -10.62
N GLY A 36 -6.67 21.58 -11.89
CA GLY A 36 -5.38 21.43 -12.57
C GLY A 36 -4.85 19.99 -12.49
N ASP A 37 -3.52 19.85 -12.53
CA ASP A 37 -2.84 18.56 -12.38
C ASP A 37 -2.88 18.03 -10.94
N HIS A 38 -2.55 16.75 -10.75
CA HIS A 38 -2.48 16.12 -9.43
C HIS A 38 -1.04 16.06 -8.91
N SER A 39 -0.17 16.98 -9.35
CA SER A 39 1.20 17.01 -8.88
C SER A 39 1.27 17.22 -7.36
N GLY A 40 2.31 16.68 -6.73
CA GLY A 40 2.54 16.89 -5.30
C GLY A 40 2.60 18.37 -4.92
N ALA A 41 3.13 19.22 -5.81
CA ALA A 41 3.17 20.67 -5.62
C ALA A 41 1.77 21.31 -5.61
N ASN A 42 0.89 20.92 -6.55
CA ASN A 42 -0.48 21.45 -6.60
C ASN A 42 -1.28 20.98 -5.38
N ILE A 43 -1.21 19.69 -5.05
CA ILE A 43 -1.89 19.13 -3.87
C ILE A 43 -1.40 19.84 -2.60
N ALA A 44 -0.09 20.04 -2.44
CA ALA A 44 0.47 20.78 -1.31
C ALA A 44 -0.08 22.21 -1.24
N ALA A 45 -0.14 22.93 -2.37
CA ALA A 45 -0.70 24.28 -2.42
C ALA A 45 -2.18 24.31 -2.01
N VAL A 46 -2.97 23.31 -2.41
CA VAL A 46 -4.38 23.19 -1.99
C VAL A 46 -4.49 22.91 -0.49
N ILE A 47 -3.69 21.98 0.05
CA ILE A 47 -3.65 21.69 1.50
C ILE A 47 -3.26 22.94 2.29
N LEU A 48 -2.21 23.65 1.86
CA LEU A 48 -1.75 24.86 2.54
C LEU A 48 -2.83 25.94 2.58
N LYS A 49 -3.57 26.14 1.49
CA LYS A 49 -4.72 27.07 1.47
C LYS A 49 -5.80 26.70 2.49
N VAL A 50 -6.10 25.41 2.66
CA VAL A 50 -7.05 24.96 3.68
C VAL A 50 -6.50 25.22 5.08
N LEU A 51 -5.21 24.92 5.32
CA LEU A 51 -4.57 25.09 6.62
C LEU A 51 -4.40 26.57 7.02
N ASP A 52 -4.16 27.47 6.06
CA ASP A 52 -3.98 28.90 6.34
C ASP A 52 -5.25 29.57 6.89
N CYS A 53 -6.43 28.98 6.66
CA CYS A 53 -7.67 29.37 7.33
C CYS A 53 -7.67 29.14 8.85
N TYR A 54 -6.73 28.32 9.36
CA TYR A 54 -6.63 27.91 10.76
C TYR A 54 -5.39 28.46 11.48
N GLY A 55 -4.49 29.16 10.79
CA GLY A 55 -3.44 29.99 11.39
C GLY A 55 -1.99 29.71 10.93
N PRO A 56 -1.05 30.60 11.27
CA PRO A 56 0.35 30.51 10.86
C PRO A 56 1.16 29.62 11.81
N GLY A 57 1.04 28.30 11.66
CA GLY A 57 1.89 27.32 12.36
C GLY A 57 3.02 26.78 11.47
N GLU A 58 4.11 26.31 12.09
CA GLU A 58 5.09 25.44 11.41
C GLU A 58 4.39 24.15 11.00
N LYS A 59 4.55 23.75 9.74
CA LYS A 59 3.88 22.59 9.15
C LYS A 59 4.93 21.53 8.88
N ARG A 60 4.76 20.34 9.46
CA ARG A 60 5.61 19.17 9.22
C ARG A 60 4.82 18.09 8.49
N ARG A 61 5.50 17.33 7.64
CA ARG A 61 4.91 16.24 6.85
C ARG A 61 5.42 14.91 7.36
N GLY A 62 4.49 14.03 7.76
CA GLY A 62 4.76 12.62 7.97
C GLY A 62 4.42 11.81 6.71
N GLN A 63 4.99 10.61 6.62
CA GLN A 63 4.64 9.64 5.57
C GLN A 63 3.42 8.82 6.03
N CYS A 64 2.53 8.49 5.10
CA CYS A 64 1.37 7.67 5.42
C CYS A 64 1.80 6.20 5.48
N PHE A 65 1.62 5.55 6.64
CA PHE A 65 1.98 4.14 6.80
C PHE A 65 1.16 3.22 5.88
N GLU A 66 -0.15 3.46 5.76
CA GLU A 66 -1.02 2.69 4.86
C GLU A 66 -0.51 2.74 3.42
N HIS A 67 0.03 3.90 3.00
CA HIS A 67 0.64 4.04 1.68
C HIS A 67 1.94 3.23 1.54
N ILE A 68 2.77 3.18 2.57
CA ILE A 68 4.01 2.39 2.60
C ILE A 68 3.72 0.89 2.46
N VAL A 69 2.79 0.38 3.27
CA VAL A 69 2.36 -1.03 3.25
C VAL A 69 1.76 -1.39 1.90
N HIS A 70 0.95 -0.48 1.34
CA HIS A 70 0.39 -0.63 0.01
C HIS A 70 1.48 -0.71 -1.09
N LEU A 71 2.51 0.15 -1.04
CA LEU A 71 3.61 0.12 -2.00
C LEU A 71 4.40 -1.19 -1.96
N ALA A 72 4.55 -1.80 -0.77
CA ALA A 72 5.16 -3.12 -0.64
C ALA A 72 4.30 -4.21 -1.29
N GLY A 73 2.98 -4.20 -1.04
CA GLY A 73 2.05 -5.11 -1.72
C GLY A 73 2.03 -4.92 -3.25
N LYS A 74 2.11 -3.68 -3.72
CA LYS A 74 2.24 -3.35 -5.15
C LYS A 74 3.50 -3.94 -5.76
N ALA A 75 4.66 -3.77 -5.12
CA ALA A 75 5.93 -4.34 -5.59
C ALA A 75 5.91 -5.87 -5.62
N PHE A 76 5.27 -6.50 -4.63
CA PHE A 76 5.03 -7.94 -4.64
C PHE A 76 4.21 -8.37 -5.87
N ILE A 77 3.08 -7.71 -6.13
CA ILE A 77 2.21 -8.04 -7.29
C ILE A 77 2.93 -7.81 -8.62
N GLU A 78 3.68 -6.72 -8.76
CA GLU A 78 4.42 -6.39 -9.99
C GLU A 78 5.50 -7.44 -10.28
N ALA A 79 6.22 -7.90 -9.26
CA ALA A 79 7.22 -8.95 -9.39
C ALA A 79 6.60 -10.32 -9.79
N LEU A 80 5.36 -10.63 -9.37
CA LEU A 80 4.65 -11.82 -9.85
C LEU A 80 4.34 -11.77 -11.34
N GLY A 81 4.09 -10.57 -11.86
CA GLY A 81 3.83 -10.35 -13.29
C GLY A 81 5.08 -10.58 -14.16
N ALA A 82 6.26 -10.23 -13.65
CA ALA A 82 7.54 -10.37 -14.34
C ALA A 82 8.03 -11.83 -14.46
N LEU A 83 7.64 -12.71 -13.53
CA LEU A 83 8.01 -14.15 -13.54
C LEU A 83 7.55 -14.94 -14.79
N LYS A 84 6.73 -14.35 -15.67
CA LYS A 84 6.25 -14.99 -16.90
C LYS A 84 6.89 -14.48 -18.19
N ASP A 85 7.70 -13.42 -18.14
CA ASP A 85 8.39 -12.89 -19.33
C ASP A 85 9.77 -13.54 -19.57
N ASP A 86 10.26 -14.36 -18.63
CA ASP A 86 11.56 -15.06 -18.66
C ASP A 86 11.69 -16.21 -19.68
N ASP A 87 10.71 -16.43 -20.56
CA ASP A 87 10.91 -17.33 -21.71
C ASP A 87 11.65 -16.65 -22.88
N LYS A 88 12.18 -15.43 -22.70
CA LYS A 88 13.12 -14.83 -23.65
C LYS A 88 14.25 -14.05 -22.99
N ASP A 89 15.41 -14.66 -23.12
CA ASP A 89 16.72 -14.07 -23.37
C ASP A 89 17.41 -13.37 -22.16
N GLU A 90 18.31 -14.17 -21.58
CA GLU A 90 19.67 -13.84 -21.11
C GLU A 90 20.04 -12.34 -21.20
N ASP A 91 20.26 -11.71 -20.03
CA ASP A 91 21.55 -11.13 -19.64
C ASP A 91 21.47 -10.58 -18.21
N GLU A 92 22.11 -11.31 -17.30
CA GLU A 92 22.17 -11.08 -15.86
C GLU A 92 23.19 -9.96 -15.55
N GLU A 93 22.73 -8.71 -15.37
CA GLU A 93 23.60 -7.61 -14.89
C GLU A 93 23.38 -7.39 -13.38
N TRP A 94 24.37 -7.82 -12.60
CA TRP A 94 24.45 -7.61 -11.15
C TRP A 94 24.66 -6.13 -10.83
N LEU A 95 23.73 -5.50 -10.11
CA LEU A 95 23.90 -4.15 -9.57
C LEU A 95 24.77 -4.17 -8.29
N ASP A 96 25.92 -3.50 -8.36
CA ASP A 96 26.93 -3.38 -7.30
C ASP A 96 26.43 -2.44 -6.17
N PRO A 97 26.44 -2.85 -4.87
CA PRO A 97 25.84 -2.10 -3.77
C PRO A 97 26.52 -0.78 -3.32
N LEU A 98 27.36 -0.11 -4.13
CA LEU A 98 28.28 0.93 -3.63
C LEU A 98 28.35 2.26 -4.42
N ASP A 99 27.30 2.68 -5.11
CA ASP A 99 27.19 4.06 -5.63
C ASP A 99 26.05 4.85 -4.94
N LEU A 100 26.14 4.98 -3.62
CA LEU A 100 25.50 6.06 -2.89
C LEU A 100 26.48 7.22 -2.84
N ASP A 101 26.41 8.14 -3.80
CA ASP A 101 26.58 9.58 -3.59
C ASP A 101 26.22 10.38 -4.86
N GLU A 102 25.39 11.41 -4.66
CA GLU A 102 25.18 12.61 -5.49
C GLU A 102 24.45 12.48 -6.85
N GLU A 103 23.12 12.46 -6.83
CA GLU A 103 22.27 13.63 -7.13
C GLU A 103 20.80 13.24 -6.90
N GLU A 104 20.08 14.10 -6.19
CA GLU A 104 18.69 13.93 -5.79
C GLU A 104 17.76 13.86 -7.01
N GLU A 105 17.49 12.65 -7.51
CA GLU A 105 16.30 12.42 -8.32
C GLU A 105 15.11 12.53 -7.37
N VAL A 106 14.52 13.72 -7.34
CA VAL A 106 13.24 14.00 -6.67
C VAL A 106 12.25 12.97 -7.21
N ASP A 107 11.95 11.93 -6.42
CA ASP A 107 10.95 10.90 -6.72
C ASP A 107 9.73 11.62 -7.31
N GLU A 108 9.48 11.43 -8.61
CA GLU A 108 8.25 11.92 -9.23
C GLU A 108 7.07 11.43 -8.36
N PRO A 109 6.05 12.25 -8.10
CA PRO A 109 4.89 11.81 -7.34
C PRO A 109 4.28 10.63 -8.07
N VAL A 110 4.53 9.41 -7.57
CA VAL A 110 3.87 8.21 -8.06
C VAL A 110 2.40 8.41 -7.78
N ASP A 111 1.64 8.75 -8.83
CA ASP A 111 0.22 9.02 -8.74
C ASP A 111 -0.43 7.76 -8.15
N PHE A 112 -0.93 7.88 -6.92
CA PHE A 112 -1.70 6.82 -6.29
C PHE A 112 -3.06 6.83 -6.97
N ASP A 113 -3.17 6.08 -8.05
CA ASP A 113 -4.45 5.80 -8.66
C ASP A 113 -4.99 4.48 -8.06
N PRO A 114 -6.02 4.52 -7.20
CA PRO A 114 -6.68 3.30 -6.74
C PRO A 114 -7.25 2.50 -7.91
N ALA A 115 -7.48 3.10 -9.09
CA ALA A 115 -7.79 2.40 -10.32
C ALA A 115 -6.56 1.75 -10.99
N ASP A 116 -5.32 2.18 -10.71
CA ASP A 116 -4.08 1.48 -11.09
C ASP A 116 -3.88 0.24 -10.22
N LEU A 117 -4.10 0.31 -8.91
CA LEU A 117 -4.06 -0.91 -8.06
C LEU A 117 -5.22 -1.84 -8.39
N LEU A 118 -6.46 -1.33 -8.46
CA LEU A 118 -7.59 -2.14 -8.91
C LEU A 118 -7.32 -2.68 -10.30
N GLY A 119 -6.70 -1.90 -11.20
CA GLY A 119 -6.30 -2.31 -12.54
C GLY A 119 -5.21 -3.38 -12.55
N LYS A 120 -4.27 -3.35 -11.61
CA LYS A 120 -3.19 -4.34 -11.42
C LYS A 120 -3.67 -5.59 -10.72
N VAL A 121 -4.56 -5.48 -9.75
CA VAL A 121 -5.30 -6.61 -9.15
C VAL A 121 -6.26 -7.18 -10.17
N LEU A 122 -6.95 -6.37 -10.98
CA LEU A 122 -7.74 -6.83 -12.12
C LEU A 122 -6.84 -7.44 -13.19
N ALA A 123 -5.61 -6.95 -13.39
CA ALA A 123 -4.65 -7.47 -14.35
C ALA A 123 -4.05 -8.78 -13.87
N LEU A 124 -3.82 -8.93 -12.57
CA LEU A 124 -3.41 -10.18 -11.90
C LEU A 124 -4.56 -11.18 -11.93
N ILE A 125 -5.78 -10.77 -11.59
CA ILE A 125 -7.01 -11.56 -11.71
C ILE A 125 -7.33 -11.87 -13.19
N ASN A 126 -7.04 -10.96 -14.13
CA ASN A 126 -7.11 -11.19 -15.58
C ASN A 126 -5.89 -11.96 -16.11
N GLN A 127 -4.76 -12.04 -15.40
CA GLN A 127 -3.59 -12.84 -15.80
C GLN A 127 -3.77 -14.27 -15.31
N VAL A 128 -4.27 -14.43 -14.09
CA VAL A 128 -4.67 -15.71 -13.49
C VAL A 128 -5.95 -16.21 -14.14
N ASN A 129 -6.84 -15.34 -14.63
CA ASN A 129 -8.08 -15.78 -15.27
C ASN A 129 -8.72 -14.80 -16.28
N LYS A 130 -7.99 -14.53 -17.38
CA LYS A 130 -8.34 -13.55 -18.44
C LYS A 130 -9.73 -13.69 -19.05
N ALA A 131 -10.41 -14.82 -18.90
CA ALA A 131 -11.79 -14.89 -19.39
C ALA A 131 -12.82 -15.48 -18.46
N ALA A 132 -12.50 -16.15 -17.35
CA ALA A 132 -13.55 -16.45 -16.37
C ALA A 132 -14.04 -15.19 -15.67
N VAL A 133 -13.12 -14.25 -15.36
CA VAL A 133 -13.47 -13.00 -14.70
C VAL A 133 -14.21 -12.08 -15.65
N ASN A 134 -13.68 -11.81 -16.85
CA ASN A 134 -14.39 -11.06 -17.90
C ASN A 134 -15.77 -11.65 -18.19
N LYS A 135 -15.92 -12.97 -18.19
CA LYS A 135 -17.21 -13.62 -18.38
C LYS A 135 -18.12 -13.48 -17.16
N PHE A 136 -17.62 -13.54 -15.92
CA PHE A 136 -18.42 -13.30 -14.72
C PHE A 136 -18.91 -11.86 -14.63
N THR A 137 -18.04 -10.86 -14.88
CA THR A 137 -18.42 -9.44 -14.87
C THR A 137 -19.35 -9.08 -16.03
N LEU A 138 -19.21 -9.73 -17.19
CA LEU A 138 -20.11 -9.52 -18.35
C LEU A 138 -21.45 -10.29 -18.23
N LEU A 139 -21.52 -11.40 -17.49
CA LEU A 139 -22.74 -12.22 -17.33
C LEU A 139 -23.56 -11.89 -16.08
N ALA A 140 -22.95 -11.34 -15.03
CA ALA A 140 -23.65 -11.05 -13.78
C ALA A 140 -24.72 -9.94 -13.92
N TYR A 141 -24.74 -9.21 -15.04
CA TYR A 141 -25.71 -8.15 -15.28
C TYR A 141 -26.86 -8.50 -16.22
N ASP A 142 -26.81 -9.62 -16.97
CA ASP A 142 -28.01 -10.10 -17.66
C ASP A 142 -27.83 -11.49 -18.29
N SER A 143 -28.81 -12.36 -18.05
CA SER A 143 -29.30 -13.38 -19.00
C SER A 143 -28.84 -14.86 -18.88
N PRO A 144 -29.78 -15.82 -19.02
CA PRO A 144 -29.56 -17.27 -18.94
C PRO A 144 -28.90 -17.91 -20.19
N LYS A 145 -28.18 -17.15 -21.02
CA LYS A 145 -27.53 -17.62 -22.28
C LYS A 145 -26.01 -17.47 -22.19
N VAL A 146 -25.33 -18.48 -21.68
CA VAL A 146 -23.86 -18.54 -21.79
C VAL A 146 -23.48 -18.79 -23.26
N LEU A 147 -22.85 -17.82 -23.93
CA LEU A 147 -22.47 -17.86 -25.36
C LEU A 147 -21.35 -18.87 -25.66
N ASN A 148 -21.34 -19.45 -26.87
CA ASN A 148 -20.19 -20.25 -27.33
C ASN A 148 -19.00 -19.32 -27.66
N LEU A 149 -17.80 -19.72 -27.24
CA LEU A 149 -16.57 -18.94 -27.39
C LEU A 149 -16.01 -19.06 -28.81
N TRP A 150 -15.56 -17.95 -29.41
CA TRP A 150 -14.91 -17.98 -30.73
C TRP A 150 -13.43 -18.37 -30.59
N LYS A 151 -13.04 -19.50 -31.19
CA LYS A 151 -11.67 -20.07 -31.21
C LYS A 151 -11.06 -20.42 -29.83
N LYS A 152 -11.87 -20.51 -28.78
CA LYS A 152 -11.42 -20.93 -27.45
C LYS A 152 -12.46 -21.87 -26.84
N ASN A 153 -12.04 -22.74 -25.93
CA ASN A 153 -12.93 -23.59 -25.15
C ASN A 153 -13.01 -23.12 -23.71
N TYR A 154 -14.09 -23.48 -23.02
CA TYR A 154 -14.25 -23.18 -21.60
C TYR A 154 -13.18 -23.81 -20.72
N SER A 155 -12.61 -24.93 -21.17
CA SER A 155 -11.45 -25.59 -20.55
C SER A 155 -10.21 -24.70 -20.50
N ASP A 156 -10.06 -23.77 -21.43
CA ASP A 156 -8.88 -22.88 -21.53
C ASP A 156 -8.87 -21.81 -20.42
N TYR A 157 -9.93 -21.76 -19.60
CA TYR A 157 -10.11 -20.84 -18.47
C TYR A 157 -10.30 -21.55 -17.14
N VAL A 158 -10.11 -22.87 -17.14
CA VAL A 158 -10.07 -23.67 -15.92
C VAL A 158 -8.70 -23.46 -15.30
N ILE A 159 -8.68 -22.77 -14.16
CA ILE A 159 -7.47 -22.68 -13.32
C ILE A 159 -7.13 -24.10 -12.89
N CYS A 160 -5.93 -24.56 -13.24
CA CYS A 160 -5.47 -25.89 -12.84
C CYS A 160 -5.09 -25.90 -11.35
N ARG A 161 -5.07 -27.08 -10.72
CA ARG A 161 -4.74 -27.18 -9.27
C ARG A 161 -3.43 -26.46 -8.89
N PRO A 162 -2.32 -26.60 -9.65
CA PRO A 162 -1.10 -25.85 -9.36
C PRO A 162 -1.25 -24.33 -9.40
N GLU A 163 -2.08 -23.78 -10.29
CA GLU A 163 -2.33 -22.34 -10.35
C GLU A 163 -3.18 -21.86 -9.17
N TRP A 164 -4.11 -22.69 -8.68
CA TRP A 164 -4.84 -22.42 -7.43
C TRP A 164 -3.91 -22.42 -6.23
N GLU A 165 -2.98 -23.38 -6.16
CA GLU A 165 -1.98 -23.45 -5.07
C GLU A 165 -1.11 -22.19 -5.03
N VAL A 166 -0.71 -21.64 -6.19
CA VAL A 166 0.01 -20.35 -6.23
C VAL A 166 -0.89 -19.18 -5.82
N LEU A 167 -2.16 -19.18 -6.21
CA LEU A 167 -3.10 -18.13 -5.80
C LEU A 167 -3.35 -18.13 -4.28
N ASP A 168 -3.41 -19.31 -3.66
CA ASP A 168 -3.53 -19.46 -2.21
C ASP A 168 -2.28 -18.88 -1.50
N LEU A 169 -1.08 -19.11 -2.03
CA LEU A 169 0.16 -18.50 -1.51
C LEU A 169 0.14 -16.97 -1.65
N ILE A 170 -0.32 -16.44 -2.79
CA ILE A 170 -0.47 -15.00 -3.03
C ILE A 170 -1.43 -14.39 -2.02
N HIS A 171 -2.57 -15.05 -1.80
CA HIS A 171 -3.55 -14.59 -0.82
C HIS A 171 -2.94 -14.55 0.58
N GLU A 172 -2.24 -15.61 1.00
CA GLU A 172 -1.60 -15.67 2.32
C GLU A 172 -0.57 -14.55 2.54
N VAL A 173 0.24 -14.22 1.53
CA VAL A 173 1.20 -13.10 1.63
C VAL A 173 0.49 -11.74 1.72
N LEU A 174 -0.58 -11.53 0.93
CA LEU A 174 -1.34 -10.28 0.91
C LEU A 174 -2.25 -10.10 2.13
N GLU A 175 -2.59 -11.18 2.84
CA GLU A 175 -3.32 -11.13 4.09
C GLU A 175 -2.53 -10.37 5.17
N GLU A 176 -1.21 -10.56 5.25
CA GLU A 176 -0.37 -9.80 6.18
C GLU A 176 -0.35 -8.29 5.88
N VAL A 177 -0.40 -7.92 4.59
CA VAL A 177 -0.53 -6.52 4.15
C VAL A 177 -1.87 -5.94 4.58
N HIS A 178 -2.93 -6.74 4.44
CA HIS A 178 -4.28 -6.35 4.85
C HIS A 178 -4.35 -6.12 6.37
N GLU A 179 -3.85 -7.05 7.18
CA GLU A 179 -3.84 -6.93 8.63
C GLU A 179 -3.00 -5.74 9.11
N ALA A 180 -1.82 -5.52 8.51
CA ALA A 180 -1.00 -4.35 8.79
C ALA A 180 -1.77 -3.04 8.49
N HIS A 181 -2.50 -2.98 7.37
CA HIS A 181 -3.33 -1.83 7.03
C HIS A 181 -4.51 -1.65 8.02
N GLN A 182 -5.19 -2.74 8.39
CA GLN A 182 -6.31 -2.67 9.33
C GLN A 182 -5.90 -2.15 10.71
N SER A 183 -4.65 -2.39 11.14
CA SER A 183 -4.16 -1.90 12.43
C SER A 183 -4.14 -0.36 12.57
N PHE A 184 -4.24 0.40 11.47
CA PHE A 184 -4.29 1.87 11.45
C PHE A 184 -5.69 2.45 11.22
N SER A 185 -6.68 1.60 10.94
CA SER A 185 -8.07 2.00 10.74
C SER A 185 -8.83 2.52 12.00
N PRO A 186 -8.45 2.20 13.25
CA PRO A 186 -9.21 2.69 14.42
C PRO A 186 -9.18 4.22 14.54
N GLU A 187 -10.37 4.84 14.54
CA GLU A 187 -10.51 6.29 14.66
C GLU A 187 -10.40 6.87 16.08
N PRO A 188 -10.78 6.17 17.18
CA PRO A 188 -10.76 6.80 18.51
C PRO A 188 -9.41 6.72 19.24
N PHE A 189 -8.40 6.05 18.68
CA PHE A 189 -7.10 5.83 19.33
C PHE A 189 -5.94 6.39 18.50
N PRO A 190 -4.88 6.90 19.14
CA PRO A 190 -3.66 7.25 18.42
C PRO A 190 -3.04 5.97 17.83
N THR A 191 -2.74 5.98 16.53
CA THR A 191 -2.17 4.83 15.81
C THR A 191 -0.73 5.05 15.37
N VAL A 192 -0.22 6.29 15.42
CA VAL A 192 1.15 6.62 14.93
C VAL A 192 2.23 5.84 15.66
N TRP A 193 2.05 5.54 16.96
CA TRP A 193 3.00 4.75 17.74
C TRP A 193 3.13 3.30 17.24
N CYS A 194 2.11 2.75 16.57
CA CYS A 194 2.13 1.41 16.00
C CYS A 194 2.99 1.31 14.73
N THR A 195 3.38 2.43 14.11
CA THR A 195 4.06 2.45 12.80
C THR A 195 5.30 1.56 12.78
N ILE A 196 6.22 1.77 13.73
CA ILE A 196 7.46 0.99 13.80
C ILE A 196 7.17 -0.48 14.15
N PRO A 197 6.42 -0.79 15.23
CA PRO A 197 6.07 -2.17 15.55
C PRO A 197 5.41 -2.95 14.41
N THR A 198 4.42 -2.35 13.73
CA THR A 198 3.70 -3.01 12.64
C THR A 198 4.62 -3.21 11.42
N LEU A 199 5.50 -2.25 11.11
CA LEU A 199 6.46 -2.40 10.03
C LEU A 199 7.44 -3.56 10.29
N GLU A 200 8.00 -3.62 11.49
CA GLU A 200 8.95 -4.68 11.89
C GLU A 200 8.26 -6.04 11.92
N CYS A 201 7.01 -6.11 12.38
CA CYS A 201 6.23 -7.34 12.38
C CYS A 201 6.02 -7.85 10.95
N LEU A 202 5.55 -6.97 10.05
CA LEU A 202 5.30 -7.31 8.65
C LEU A 202 6.58 -7.75 7.94
N GLN A 203 7.67 -6.99 8.11
CA GLN A 203 8.98 -7.35 7.55
C GLN A 203 9.41 -8.73 8.02
N ARG A 204 9.37 -9.00 9.34
CA ARG A 204 9.75 -10.30 9.89
C ARG A 204 8.88 -11.44 9.37
N GLN A 205 7.56 -11.24 9.29
CA GLN A 205 6.67 -12.27 8.75
C GLN A 205 7.01 -12.58 7.30
N TRP A 206 7.26 -11.56 6.49
CA TRP A 206 7.64 -11.74 5.09
C TRP A 206 9.02 -12.38 4.92
N GLU A 207 9.98 -12.10 5.81
CA GLU A 207 11.26 -12.83 5.86
C GLU A 207 11.04 -14.31 6.17
N ILE A 208 10.22 -14.63 7.18
CA ILE A 208 9.86 -16.01 7.53
C ILE A 208 9.16 -16.71 6.35
N MET A 209 8.24 -16.01 5.68
CA MET A 209 7.56 -16.53 4.49
C MET A 209 8.57 -16.81 3.37
N ALA A 210 9.49 -15.88 3.09
CA ALA A 210 10.53 -16.10 2.08
C ALA A 210 11.42 -17.32 2.39
N ASP A 211 11.76 -17.55 3.66
CA ASP A 211 12.60 -18.68 4.06
C ASP A 211 11.82 -20.01 4.13
N THR A 212 10.49 -19.96 4.13
CA THR A 212 9.65 -21.16 4.22
C THR A 212 9.51 -21.81 2.83
N PRO A 213 9.86 -23.10 2.66
CA PRO A 213 9.88 -23.76 1.34
C PRO A 213 8.56 -23.70 0.55
N LYS A 214 7.41 -23.58 1.24
CA LYS A 214 6.09 -23.50 0.60
C LYS A 214 5.93 -22.25 -0.28
N PHE A 215 6.63 -21.16 0.04
CA PHE A 215 6.56 -19.90 -0.72
C PHE A 215 7.63 -19.80 -1.81
N ALA A 216 8.40 -20.86 -2.07
CA ALA A 216 9.37 -20.86 -3.17
C ALA A 216 8.80 -20.35 -4.51
N PRO A 217 7.54 -20.67 -4.91
CA PRO A 217 6.96 -20.14 -6.15
C PRO A 217 6.76 -18.63 -6.20
N VAL A 218 6.67 -17.96 -5.05
CA VAL A 218 6.44 -16.51 -4.92
C VAL A 218 7.62 -15.80 -4.21
N HIS A 219 8.73 -16.50 -4.01
CA HIS A 219 9.88 -16.01 -3.25
C HIS A 219 10.44 -14.68 -3.79
N THR A 220 10.67 -14.61 -5.10
CA THR A 220 11.18 -13.39 -5.76
C THR A 220 10.24 -12.21 -5.54
N ALA A 221 8.93 -12.44 -5.57
CA ALA A 221 7.95 -11.41 -5.30
C ALA A 221 7.97 -10.94 -3.85
N ILE A 222 8.11 -11.86 -2.87
CA ILE A 222 8.24 -11.51 -1.46
C ILE A 222 9.50 -10.64 -1.25
N LYS A 223 10.63 -11.00 -1.85
CA LYS A 223 11.87 -10.22 -1.77
C LYS A 223 11.71 -8.81 -2.37
N ALA A 224 10.98 -8.67 -3.47
CA ALA A 224 10.72 -7.36 -4.08
C ALA A 224 9.95 -6.42 -3.15
N GLY A 225 8.90 -6.92 -2.48
CA GLY A 225 8.18 -6.08 -1.53
C GLY A 225 8.91 -5.89 -0.19
N LEU A 226 9.72 -6.86 0.28
CA LEU A 226 10.65 -6.66 1.40
C LEU A 226 11.64 -5.52 1.14
N ALA A 227 12.18 -5.43 -0.07
CA ALA A 227 13.07 -4.32 -0.46
C ALA A 227 12.35 -2.95 -0.34
N LYS A 228 11.06 -2.88 -0.70
CA LYS A 228 10.26 -1.66 -0.48
C LYS A 228 10.03 -1.37 0.99
N LEU A 229 9.67 -2.38 1.80
CA LEU A 229 9.52 -2.19 3.25
C LEU A 229 10.82 -1.65 3.87
N GLN A 230 11.98 -2.18 3.46
CA GLN A 230 13.27 -1.73 3.96
C GLN A 230 13.60 -0.28 3.57
N LYS A 231 13.34 0.12 2.31
CA LYS A 231 13.48 1.53 1.88
C LYS A 231 12.69 2.45 2.82
N TRP A 232 11.46 2.09 3.13
CA TRP A 232 10.57 2.91 3.96
C TRP A 232 10.90 2.85 5.45
N TYR A 233 11.38 1.72 5.97
CA TYR A 233 11.88 1.64 7.34
C TYR A 233 13.02 2.65 7.56
N LEU A 234 13.97 2.74 6.62
CA LEU A 234 15.04 3.73 6.67
C LEU A 234 14.52 5.17 6.55
N ALA A 235 13.55 5.42 5.68
CA ALA A 235 12.95 6.74 5.50
C ALA A 235 12.18 7.22 6.74
N ILE A 236 11.42 6.34 7.40
CA ILE A 236 10.77 6.61 8.70
C ILE A 236 11.83 6.99 9.74
N GLY A 237 12.95 6.28 9.74
CA GLY A 237 14.11 6.52 10.61
C GLY A 237 14.69 7.94 10.54
N GLN A 238 14.46 8.66 9.44
CA GLN A 238 14.92 10.04 9.25
C GLN A 238 14.01 11.08 9.94
N THR A 239 12.86 10.66 10.47
CA THR A 239 11.91 11.56 11.16
C THR A 239 11.78 11.19 12.63
N ASP A 240 11.75 12.20 13.50
CA ASP A 240 11.61 12.04 14.94
C ASP A 240 10.17 11.66 15.37
N ILE A 241 9.17 11.96 14.53
CA ILE A 241 7.74 11.76 14.78
C ILE A 241 7.45 10.36 15.33
N TYR A 242 7.89 9.31 14.64
CA TYR A 242 7.52 7.94 14.98
C TYR A 242 8.22 7.44 16.25
N TYR A 243 9.48 7.81 16.48
CA TYR A 243 10.20 7.49 17.71
C TYR A 243 9.65 8.22 18.92
N ILE A 244 9.28 9.50 18.77
CA ILE A 244 8.63 10.27 19.84
C ILE A 244 7.29 9.61 20.20
N CYS A 245 6.45 9.30 19.20
CA CYS A 245 5.17 8.64 19.44
C CYS A 245 5.33 7.27 20.13
N LEU A 246 6.31 6.45 19.69
CA LEU A 246 6.61 5.15 20.29
C LEU A 246 7.14 5.26 21.72
N GLY A 247 8.03 6.23 21.99
CA GLY A 247 8.56 6.49 23.32
C GLY A 247 7.47 6.95 24.30
N MET A 248 6.53 7.77 23.83
CA MET A 248 5.42 8.26 24.64
C MET A 248 4.40 7.16 24.96
N SER A 249 4.14 6.20 24.06
CA SER A 249 3.23 5.08 24.36
C SER A 249 3.75 4.16 25.47
N CYS A 250 5.07 4.04 25.62
CA CYS A 250 5.68 3.25 26.68
C CYS A 250 5.47 3.86 28.10
N GLY A 251 5.14 5.16 28.18
CA GLY A 251 4.78 5.84 29.42
C GLY A 251 3.33 5.62 29.88
N PHE A 252 2.48 4.97 29.08
CA PHE A 252 1.07 4.69 29.39
C PHE A 252 0.80 3.20 29.74
N ILE A 253 1.85 2.39 29.91
CA ILE A 253 1.76 0.97 30.30
C ILE A 253 2.33 0.73 31.72
N TYR A 254 2.12 1.68 32.63
CA TYR A 254 2.41 1.49 34.07
C TYR A 254 1.27 1.99 34.95
#